data_AF-B6AMF4-F1
#
_entry.id   AF-B6AMF4-F1
#
_cell.length_a   1.000
_cell.length_b   1.000
_cell.length_c   1.000
_cell.angle_alpha   90.00
_cell.angle_beta   90.00
_cell.angle_gamma   90.00
#
_symmetry.space_group_name_H-M   'P 1'
#
loop_
_entity.id
_entity.type
_entity.pdbx_description
1 polymer ?
#
loop_
_entity_poly.entity_id
_entity_poly.type
_entity_poly.pdbx_seq_one_letter_code
_entity_poly.pdbx_strand_id
1 'polypeptide(L)'
;MPSSPLTSRVRAPEFPAGMDWMNTDRPLSLAGLRGKVVLLDFWTFCCINCMHVLPDLAYLEEKYPDSLTVIGVHSAKFSNEGESVQIQKAIERYAIRHPVINDREFDIWNAYGAHAWPTFALIDPEGYLVGMTSGEGKRAVLDQAIDSLITHHRSKGTLSPSLPSSPPSPDRSSLLRFPAKIDIAGKKVLVSDSGNHRLLLLAWEEHSPEKAALREVIGQGIPGSADGSFDQAQFRDPQGVRFCPDDPDTAIVADTGNHLLRRVDFRRRSVTTIAGTGVQGWAIFEPVSAMSAVLNSPWDILFHRDGMLYVALAGPHQIIRLDLDRQEIFPVAGSAREDLVDGTGDQASLAQPSGLTSDGNRIYFVDSETSSVRVLHPGPSPWQSRIETLVGRGLFEFGNRDGSFQEARLQHPLGILWDDGLLLVADTYNHRIRALDPDSRVVLSLTEGKGLDEPSDIKKGSGAYLITNTNAHEIAVLISTSEGPILGKVDIST
;
A
#
# COMPACT_ATOMS: atom_id res chain seq x y z
N MET A 1 -13.41 -14.56 -54.46
CA MET A 1 -12.55 -14.48 -53.26
C MET A 1 -12.99 -13.25 -52.47
N PRO A 2 -13.47 -13.39 -51.23
CA PRO A 2 -13.74 -12.21 -50.40
C PRO A 2 -12.41 -11.56 -50.03
N SER A 3 -12.33 -10.25 -50.24
CA SER A 3 -11.23 -9.38 -49.82
C SER A 3 -10.97 -9.54 -48.33
N SER A 4 -9.69 -9.71 -47.97
CA SER A 4 -9.21 -9.64 -46.58
C SER A 4 -9.83 -8.42 -45.87
N PRO A 5 -10.36 -8.55 -44.63
CA PRO A 5 -10.83 -7.38 -43.90
C PRO A 5 -9.65 -6.41 -43.77
N LEU A 6 -9.89 -5.15 -44.17
CA LEU A 6 -8.96 -4.05 -43.97
C LEU A 6 -8.70 -3.93 -42.46
N THR A 7 -7.55 -4.41 -41.99
CA THR A 7 -7.07 -4.18 -40.63
C THR A 7 -6.57 -2.74 -40.56
N SER A 8 -7.47 -1.78 -40.39
CA SER A 8 -7.11 -0.39 -40.16
C SER A 8 -6.29 -0.32 -38.87
N ARG A 9 -4.98 -0.05 -38.98
CA ARG A 9 -4.10 0.17 -37.82
C ARG A 9 -4.41 1.53 -37.22
N VAL A 10 -4.52 1.60 -35.90
CA VAL A 10 -4.78 2.85 -35.16
C VAL A 10 -3.46 3.43 -34.69
N ARG A 11 -3.23 4.72 -34.98
CA ARG A 11 -2.08 5.44 -34.43
C ARG A 11 -2.32 5.66 -32.94
N ALA A 12 -1.31 5.37 -32.14
CA ALA A 12 -1.34 5.66 -30.72
C ALA A 12 -1.44 7.18 -30.49
N PRO A 13 -2.39 7.68 -29.66
CA PRO A 13 -2.46 9.09 -29.29
C PRO A 13 -1.15 9.58 -28.65
N GLU A 14 -0.68 10.75 -29.08
CA GLU A 14 0.57 11.35 -28.59
C GLU A 14 0.41 11.94 -27.18
N PHE A 15 1.52 12.05 -26.44
CA PHE A 15 1.53 12.69 -25.13
C PHE A 15 1.30 14.21 -25.24
N PRO A 16 0.37 14.80 -24.47
CA PRO A 16 0.18 16.24 -24.44
C PRO A 16 1.45 16.99 -24.01
N ALA A 17 1.64 18.19 -24.55
CA ALA A 17 2.76 19.06 -24.17
C ALA A 17 2.54 19.70 -22.80
N GLY A 18 3.62 20.00 -22.08
CA GLY A 18 3.56 20.74 -20.81
C GLY A 18 3.21 19.91 -19.58
N MET A 19 3.12 18.58 -19.72
CA MET A 19 2.96 17.66 -18.59
C MET A 19 4.28 17.43 -17.85
N ASP A 20 4.18 17.19 -16.54
CA ASP A 20 5.32 16.83 -15.70
C ASP A 20 5.77 15.40 -15.98
N TRP A 21 7.08 15.22 -16.10
CA TRP A 21 7.73 13.93 -16.27
C TRP A 21 8.69 13.66 -15.12
N MET A 22 8.70 12.41 -14.66
CA MET A 22 9.64 11.88 -13.66
C MET A 22 10.44 10.73 -14.28
N ASN A 23 11.60 10.43 -13.69
CA ASN A 23 12.53 9.39 -14.16
C ASN A 23 12.99 9.56 -15.62
N THR A 24 13.05 10.79 -16.12
CA THR A 24 13.62 11.10 -17.42
C THR A 24 14.14 12.53 -17.47
N ASP A 25 15.21 12.78 -18.24
CA ASP A 25 15.84 14.10 -18.34
C ASP A 25 15.04 15.09 -19.20
N ARG A 26 14.05 14.61 -19.94
CA ARG A 26 13.21 15.42 -20.84
C ARG A 26 11.87 14.75 -21.12
N PRO A 27 10.82 15.50 -21.46
CA PRO A 27 9.56 14.93 -21.94
C PRO A 27 9.77 13.98 -23.11
N LEU A 28 9.07 12.84 -23.08
CA LEU A 28 9.10 11.85 -24.17
C LEU A 28 8.01 12.13 -25.21
N SER A 29 8.16 11.56 -26.39
CA SER A 29 7.14 11.55 -27.46
C SER A 29 7.12 10.18 -28.13
N LEU A 30 5.95 9.73 -28.57
CA LEU A 30 5.83 8.48 -29.32
C LEU A 30 6.62 8.53 -30.64
N ALA A 31 6.71 9.70 -31.27
CA ALA A 31 7.57 9.89 -32.44
C ALA A 31 9.05 9.62 -32.12
N GLY A 32 9.54 10.07 -30.97
CA GLY A 32 10.92 9.85 -30.49
C GLY A 32 11.19 8.42 -30.00
N LEU A 33 10.13 7.65 -29.68
CA LEU A 33 10.22 6.26 -29.25
C LEU A 33 10.08 5.24 -30.39
N ARG A 34 9.91 5.70 -31.63
CA ARG A 34 9.93 4.83 -32.81
C ARG A 34 11.20 3.98 -32.83
N GLY A 35 11.05 2.72 -33.22
CA GLY A 35 12.11 1.73 -33.12
C GLY A 35 12.06 0.88 -31.85
N LYS A 36 11.17 1.18 -30.89
CA LYS A 36 10.98 0.38 -29.67
C LYS A 36 9.52 -0.03 -29.49
N VAL A 37 9.32 -1.17 -28.82
CA VAL A 37 8.00 -1.49 -28.27
C VAL A 37 7.76 -0.58 -27.08
N VAL A 38 6.59 0.05 -26.99
CA VAL A 38 6.20 0.89 -25.84
C VAL A 38 5.04 0.23 -25.10
N LEU A 39 5.17 0.08 -23.79
CA LEU A 39 4.11 -0.37 -22.90
C LEU A 39 3.70 0.81 -22.01
N LEU A 40 2.48 1.31 -22.18
CA LEU A 40 1.90 2.27 -21.25
C LEU A 40 1.23 1.51 -20.11
N ASP A 41 1.50 1.91 -18.88
CA ASP A 41 0.84 1.44 -17.66
C ASP A 41 0.02 2.59 -17.06
N PHE A 42 -1.30 2.54 -17.16
CA PHE A 42 -2.22 3.49 -16.55
C PHE A 42 -2.44 3.10 -15.10
N TRP A 43 -1.85 3.84 -14.18
CA TRP A 43 -1.73 3.46 -12.77
C TRP A 43 -1.96 4.64 -11.83
N THR A 44 -2.15 4.34 -10.55
CA THR A 44 -2.21 5.30 -9.45
C THR A 44 -1.61 4.65 -8.21
N PHE A 45 -0.91 5.39 -7.35
CA PHE A 45 -0.08 4.77 -6.30
C PHE A 45 -0.86 4.34 -5.04
N CYS A 46 -2.11 4.77 -4.87
CA CYS A 46 -2.96 4.32 -3.76
C CYS A 46 -3.47 2.88 -3.92
N CYS A 47 -3.60 2.42 -5.18
CA CYS A 47 -4.34 1.25 -5.57
C CYS A 47 -3.51 -0.03 -5.39
N ILE A 48 -4.02 -0.97 -4.58
CA ILE A 48 -3.36 -2.25 -4.33
C ILE A 48 -3.10 -3.06 -5.61
N ASN A 49 -4.04 -3.04 -6.55
CA ASN A 49 -3.93 -3.74 -7.83
C ASN A 49 -2.80 -3.17 -8.70
N CYS A 50 -2.54 -1.86 -8.62
CA CYS A 50 -1.42 -1.23 -9.33
C CYS A 50 -0.07 -1.63 -8.70
N MET A 51 0.01 -1.70 -7.37
CA MET A 51 1.26 -2.10 -6.72
C MET A 51 1.63 -3.56 -7.04
N HIS A 52 0.64 -4.45 -7.17
CA HIS A 52 0.87 -5.86 -7.50
C HIS A 52 1.52 -6.07 -8.88
N VAL A 53 1.34 -5.16 -9.84
CA VAL A 53 1.90 -5.30 -11.19
C VAL A 53 3.31 -4.72 -11.32
N LEU A 54 3.80 -3.93 -10.36
CA LEU A 54 5.13 -3.32 -10.42
C LEU A 54 6.27 -4.36 -10.54
N PRO A 55 6.26 -5.50 -9.82
CA PRO A 55 7.25 -6.57 -10.03
C PRO A 55 7.18 -7.19 -11.43
N ASP A 56 5.97 -7.29 -12.01
CA ASP A 56 5.79 -7.80 -13.37
C ASP A 56 6.38 -6.84 -14.41
N LEU A 57 6.19 -5.53 -14.23
CA LEU A 57 6.79 -4.50 -15.07
C LEU A 57 8.32 -4.50 -14.97
N ALA A 58 8.87 -4.55 -13.76
CA ALA A 58 10.30 -4.63 -13.54
C ALA A 58 10.93 -5.86 -14.22
N TYR A 59 10.24 -7.01 -14.19
CA TYR A 59 10.67 -8.21 -14.92
C TYR A 59 10.71 -7.99 -16.43
N LEU A 60 9.69 -7.34 -17.01
CA LEU A 60 9.64 -7.06 -18.45
C LEU A 60 10.73 -6.06 -18.87
N GLU A 61 10.98 -5.04 -18.05
CA GLU A 61 12.06 -4.08 -18.26
C GLU A 61 13.44 -4.77 -18.25
N GLU A 62 13.67 -5.70 -17.31
CA GLU A 62 14.92 -6.47 -17.23
C GLU A 62 15.08 -7.46 -18.39
N LYS A 63 13.99 -8.08 -18.85
CA LYS A 63 13.99 -9.05 -19.95
C LYS A 63 14.22 -8.40 -21.31
N TYR A 64 13.69 -7.20 -21.54
CA TYR A 64 13.74 -6.50 -22.83
C TYR A 64 14.41 -5.12 -22.77
N PRO A 65 15.62 -5.01 -22.19
CA PRO A 65 16.18 -3.73 -21.77
C PRO A 65 16.46 -2.79 -22.95
N ASP A 66 16.79 -3.30 -24.13
CA ASP A 66 17.12 -2.47 -25.29
C ASP A 66 15.93 -2.22 -26.24
N SER A 67 14.86 -2.99 -26.09
CA SER A 67 13.79 -3.12 -27.09
C SER A 67 12.41 -2.69 -26.59
N LEU A 68 12.23 -2.66 -25.26
CA LEU A 68 11.01 -2.20 -24.59
C LEU A 68 11.23 -0.85 -23.90
N THR A 69 10.21 -0.02 -23.89
CA THR A 69 10.12 1.15 -23.02
C THR A 69 8.78 1.12 -22.30
N VAL A 70 8.82 0.93 -20.98
CA VAL A 70 7.64 1.08 -20.12
C VAL A 70 7.49 2.56 -19.80
N ILE A 71 6.25 3.07 -19.78
CA ILE A 71 5.92 4.42 -19.31
C ILE A 71 4.73 4.31 -18.37
N GLY A 72 4.92 4.74 -17.13
CA GLY A 72 3.82 4.86 -16.18
C GLY A 72 3.02 6.13 -16.47
N VAL A 73 1.79 5.98 -16.93
CA VAL A 73 0.82 7.07 -17.07
C VAL A 73 0.07 7.20 -15.75
N HIS A 74 0.59 8.02 -14.85
CA HIS A 74 0.02 8.19 -13.53
C HIS A 74 -1.26 9.02 -13.62
N SER A 75 -2.42 8.37 -13.45
CA SER A 75 -3.75 8.99 -13.53
C SER A 75 -4.38 8.96 -12.14
N ALA A 76 -4.33 10.09 -11.43
CA ALA A 76 -4.59 10.19 -9.99
C ALA A 76 -6.05 9.90 -9.62
N LYS A 77 -6.30 8.94 -8.70
CA LYS A 77 -7.63 8.73 -8.13
C LYS A 77 -7.99 9.81 -7.10
N PHE A 78 -7.05 10.13 -6.21
CA PHE A 78 -7.19 11.11 -5.14
C PHE A 78 -6.47 12.42 -5.46
N SER A 79 -6.92 13.53 -4.87
CA SER A 79 -6.33 14.84 -5.12
C SER A 79 -4.85 14.93 -4.72
N ASN A 80 -4.44 14.27 -3.63
CA ASN A 80 -3.04 14.22 -3.19
C ASN A 80 -2.12 13.56 -4.23
N GLU A 81 -2.62 12.53 -4.94
CA GLU A 81 -1.82 11.80 -5.92
C GLU A 81 -1.53 12.63 -7.18
N GLY A 82 -2.31 13.70 -7.44
CA GLY A 82 -2.09 14.60 -8.57
C GLY A 82 -0.89 15.54 -8.41
N GLU A 83 -0.28 15.58 -7.23
CA GLU A 83 0.88 16.42 -6.93
C GLU A 83 2.19 15.69 -7.29
N SER A 84 2.96 16.25 -8.23
CA SER A 84 4.18 15.62 -8.77
C SER A 84 5.22 15.27 -7.70
N VAL A 85 5.27 16.02 -6.59
CA VAL A 85 6.14 15.69 -5.44
C VAL A 85 5.74 14.39 -4.76
N GLN A 86 4.45 14.08 -4.66
CA GLN A 86 3.96 12.84 -4.06
C GLN A 86 4.17 11.66 -5.01
N ILE A 87 3.97 11.86 -6.31
CA ILE A 87 4.31 10.85 -7.33
C ILE A 87 5.80 10.51 -7.26
N GLN A 88 6.69 11.50 -7.14
CA GLN A 88 8.13 11.26 -7.00
C GLN A 88 8.46 10.41 -5.75
N LYS A 89 7.80 10.68 -4.62
CA LYS A 89 7.98 9.86 -3.40
C LYS A 89 7.43 8.45 -3.57
N ALA A 90 6.31 8.27 -4.26
CA ALA A 90 5.77 6.95 -4.59
C ALA A 90 6.72 6.17 -5.51
N ILE A 91 7.28 6.82 -6.54
CA ILE A 91 8.32 6.24 -7.41
C ILE A 91 9.49 5.72 -6.58
N GLU A 92 9.97 6.51 -5.62
CA GLU A 92 11.05 6.11 -4.72
C GLU A 92 10.66 4.98 -3.77
N ARG A 93 9.43 5.02 -3.23
CA ARG A 93 8.89 4.02 -2.30
C ARG A 93 8.78 2.65 -2.95
N TYR A 94 8.25 2.60 -4.16
CA TYR A 94 8.02 1.37 -4.91
C TYR A 94 9.16 1.01 -5.88
N ALA A 95 10.26 1.78 -5.84
CA ALA A 95 11.46 1.58 -6.67
C ALA A 95 11.17 1.51 -8.18
N ILE A 96 10.24 2.35 -8.66
CA ILE A 96 9.88 2.45 -10.07
C ILE A 96 11.04 3.07 -10.85
N ARG A 97 11.45 2.40 -11.94
CA ARG A 97 12.63 2.79 -12.74
C ARG A 97 12.27 3.44 -14.07
N HIS A 98 11.16 3.05 -14.65
CA HIS A 98 10.69 3.60 -15.91
C HIS A 98 10.27 5.08 -15.77
N PRO A 99 10.25 5.82 -16.89
CA PRO A 99 9.64 7.15 -16.97
C PRO A 99 8.19 7.13 -16.51
N VAL A 100 7.79 8.19 -15.81
CA VAL A 100 6.41 8.41 -15.36
C VAL A 100 5.95 9.78 -15.83
N ILE A 101 4.74 9.85 -16.37
CA ILE A 101 4.06 11.10 -16.75
C ILE A 101 2.88 11.32 -15.81
N ASN A 102 2.72 12.55 -15.30
CA ASN A 102 1.57 12.93 -14.48
C ASN A 102 0.38 13.33 -15.37
N ASP A 103 -0.56 12.41 -15.56
CA ASP A 103 -1.80 12.60 -16.31
C ASP A 103 -2.93 13.06 -15.38
N ARG A 104 -2.69 14.15 -14.64
CA ARG A 104 -3.59 14.66 -13.58
C ARG A 104 -5.03 14.89 -14.06
N GLU A 105 -5.19 15.38 -15.29
CA GLU A 105 -6.49 15.73 -15.88
C GLU A 105 -7.09 14.58 -16.72
N PHE A 106 -6.49 13.38 -16.67
CA PHE A 106 -6.93 12.19 -17.41
C PHE A 106 -6.95 12.37 -18.94
N ASP A 107 -6.11 13.25 -19.49
CA ASP A 107 -6.08 13.51 -20.94
C ASP A 107 -5.62 12.27 -21.71
N ILE A 108 -4.55 11.62 -21.25
CA ILE A 108 -4.01 10.41 -21.88
C ILE A 108 -4.92 9.23 -21.60
N TRP A 109 -5.38 9.08 -20.36
CA TRP A 109 -6.36 8.06 -19.94
C TRP A 109 -7.59 8.05 -20.86
N ASN A 110 -8.19 9.22 -21.08
CA ASN A 110 -9.37 9.37 -21.94
C ASN A 110 -9.04 9.14 -23.41
N ALA A 111 -7.88 9.61 -23.89
CA ALA A 111 -7.46 9.41 -25.28
C ALA A 111 -7.27 7.93 -25.65
N TYR A 112 -6.82 7.11 -24.69
CA TYR A 112 -6.67 5.66 -24.87
C TYR A 112 -7.93 4.86 -24.50
N GLY A 113 -8.95 5.48 -23.90
CA GLY A 113 -10.15 4.79 -23.43
C GLY A 113 -9.90 3.83 -22.26
N ALA A 114 -8.90 4.15 -21.42
CA ALA A 114 -8.70 3.45 -20.16
C ALA A 114 -9.93 3.65 -19.25
N HIS A 115 -10.23 2.66 -18.42
CA HIS A 115 -11.42 2.67 -17.56
C HIS A 115 -11.25 1.83 -16.28
N ALA A 116 -10.03 1.38 -16.00
CA ALA A 116 -9.70 0.59 -14.83
C ALA A 116 -8.21 0.75 -14.49
N TRP A 117 -7.90 0.73 -13.20
CA TRP A 117 -6.54 0.69 -12.70
C TRP A 117 -6.15 -0.74 -12.29
N PRO A 118 -4.99 -1.28 -12.72
CA PRO A 118 -4.16 -0.79 -13.82
C PRO A 118 -4.76 -1.11 -15.20
N THR A 119 -4.37 -0.35 -16.23
CA THR A 119 -4.61 -0.70 -17.65
C THR A 119 -3.31 -0.62 -18.43
N PHE A 120 -3.09 -1.57 -19.33
CA PHE A 120 -1.91 -1.63 -20.18
C PHE A 120 -2.27 -1.35 -21.63
N ALA A 121 -1.48 -0.52 -22.31
CA ALA A 121 -1.58 -0.30 -23.75
C ALA A 121 -0.23 -0.61 -24.42
N LEU A 122 -0.26 -1.47 -25.43
CA LEU A 122 0.92 -1.92 -26.15
C LEU A 122 1.01 -1.25 -27.51
N ILE A 123 2.14 -0.62 -27.78
CA ILE A 123 2.41 0.16 -28.99
C ILE A 123 3.62 -0.44 -29.69
N ASP A 124 3.52 -0.63 -31.00
CA ASP A 124 4.61 -1.20 -31.80
C ASP A 124 5.71 -0.18 -32.17
N PRO A 125 6.89 -0.64 -32.63
CA PRO A 125 8.00 0.22 -33.05
C PRO A 125 7.71 1.24 -34.16
N GLU A 126 6.61 1.07 -34.90
CA GLU A 126 6.20 2.03 -35.91
C GLU A 126 5.29 3.13 -35.33
N GLY A 127 4.79 2.97 -34.10
CA GLY A 127 3.92 3.90 -33.38
C GLY A 127 2.42 3.62 -33.59
N TYR A 128 2.02 2.35 -33.69
CA TYR A 128 0.61 1.96 -33.72
C TYR A 128 0.21 1.23 -32.45
N LEU A 129 -1.00 1.51 -31.95
CA LEU A 129 -1.60 0.79 -30.84
C LEU A 129 -2.01 -0.61 -31.33
N VAL A 130 -1.47 -1.66 -30.71
CA VAL A 130 -1.70 -3.05 -31.13
C VAL A 130 -2.56 -3.86 -30.17
N GLY A 131 -2.73 -3.41 -28.93
CA GLY A 131 -3.62 -4.06 -27.97
C GLY A 131 -3.68 -3.32 -26.64
N MET A 132 -4.76 -3.59 -25.89
CA MET A 132 -4.95 -3.12 -24.53
C MET A 132 -5.53 -4.24 -23.65
N THR A 133 -5.21 -4.21 -22.35
CA THR A 133 -5.76 -5.13 -21.36
C THR A 133 -5.75 -4.47 -19.98
N SER A 134 -6.69 -4.82 -19.11
CA SER A 134 -6.84 -4.20 -17.79
C SER A 134 -6.78 -5.23 -16.66
N GLY A 135 -6.45 -4.75 -15.47
CA GLY A 135 -6.34 -5.53 -14.24
C GLY A 135 -4.98 -6.22 -14.07
N GLU A 136 -4.79 -6.82 -12.91
CA GLU A 136 -3.56 -7.50 -12.51
C GLU A 136 -3.39 -8.91 -13.11
N GLY A 137 -2.20 -9.51 -12.88
CA GLY A 137 -1.91 -10.90 -13.26
C GLY A 137 -1.68 -11.12 -14.76
N LYS A 138 -1.24 -10.09 -15.49
CA LYS A 138 -1.11 -10.12 -16.97
C LYS A 138 0.31 -10.38 -17.48
N ARG A 139 1.31 -10.58 -16.60
CA ARG A 139 2.73 -10.73 -17.01
C ARG A 139 2.94 -11.65 -18.19
N ALA A 140 2.46 -12.89 -18.14
CA ALA A 140 2.71 -13.87 -19.20
C ALA A 140 2.11 -13.46 -20.55
N VAL A 141 0.94 -12.80 -20.54
CA VAL A 141 0.28 -12.30 -21.75
C VAL A 141 1.05 -11.11 -22.32
N LEU A 142 1.46 -10.17 -21.48
CA LEU A 142 2.27 -9.02 -21.89
C LEU A 142 3.63 -9.48 -22.44
N ASP A 143 4.29 -10.39 -21.74
CA ASP A 143 5.57 -10.97 -22.13
C ASP A 143 5.51 -11.59 -23.53
N GLN A 144 4.55 -12.48 -23.77
CA GLN A 144 4.36 -13.12 -25.07
C GLN A 144 4.07 -12.11 -26.20
N ALA A 145 3.23 -11.10 -25.92
CA ALA A 145 2.89 -10.07 -26.88
C ALA A 145 4.10 -9.20 -27.24
N ILE A 146 4.88 -8.77 -26.24
CA ILE A 146 6.11 -8.00 -26.42
C ILE A 146 7.14 -8.80 -27.23
N ASP A 147 7.37 -10.07 -26.89
CA ASP A 147 8.30 -10.95 -27.60
C ASP A 147 7.95 -11.09 -29.08
N SER A 148 6.65 -11.26 -29.36
CA SER A 148 6.11 -11.40 -30.72
C SER A 148 6.34 -10.12 -31.54
N LEU A 149 6.09 -8.94 -30.95
CA LEU A 149 6.34 -7.66 -31.60
C LEU A 149 7.82 -7.44 -31.86
N ILE A 150 8.69 -7.70 -30.88
CA ILE A 150 10.14 -7.55 -31.04
C ILE A 150 10.63 -8.44 -32.17
N THR A 151 10.19 -9.70 -32.21
CA THR A 151 10.56 -10.67 -33.24
C THR A 151 10.11 -10.21 -34.63
N HIS A 152 8.84 -9.81 -34.75
CA HIS A 152 8.28 -9.31 -35.99
C HIS A 152 9.04 -8.07 -36.51
N HIS A 153 9.20 -7.05 -35.66
CA HIS A 153 9.79 -5.77 -36.06
C HIS A 153 11.30 -5.85 -36.27
N ARG A 154 11.99 -6.81 -35.62
CA ARG A 154 13.38 -7.16 -35.94
C ARG A 154 13.49 -7.73 -37.35
N SER A 155 12.63 -8.70 -37.72
CA SER A 155 12.61 -9.25 -39.08
C SER A 155 12.27 -8.20 -40.14
N LYS A 156 11.39 -7.24 -39.79
CA LYS A 156 10.96 -6.14 -40.66
C LYS A 156 11.99 -5.02 -40.77
N GLY A 157 13.01 -4.99 -39.91
CA GLY A 157 14.02 -3.91 -39.86
C GLY A 157 13.48 -2.58 -39.33
N THR A 158 12.41 -2.60 -38.54
CA THR A 158 11.79 -1.41 -37.93
C THR A 158 12.08 -1.27 -36.44
N LEU A 159 12.83 -2.21 -35.85
CA LEU A 159 13.34 -2.13 -34.49
C LEU A 159 14.70 -1.40 -34.49
N SER A 160 14.92 -0.52 -33.52
CA SER A 160 16.17 0.21 -33.28
C SER A 160 16.51 0.14 -31.79
N PRO A 161 17.13 -0.97 -31.35
CA PRO A 161 17.39 -1.18 -29.94
C PRO A 161 18.32 -0.13 -29.36
N SER A 162 18.03 0.32 -28.13
CA SER A 162 18.92 1.20 -27.37
C SER A 162 18.70 0.97 -25.88
N LEU A 163 19.79 0.95 -25.11
CA LEU A 163 19.70 0.85 -23.65
C LEU A 163 19.01 2.12 -23.08
N PRO A 164 18.15 1.97 -22.06
CA PRO A 164 17.60 3.09 -21.31
C PRO A 164 18.70 3.78 -20.52
N SER A 165 18.46 5.04 -20.16
CA SER A 165 19.26 5.72 -19.13
C SER A 165 19.11 4.98 -17.80
N SER A 166 20.22 4.78 -17.09
CA SER A 166 20.15 4.24 -15.73
C SER A 166 19.33 5.18 -14.84
N PRO A 167 18.38 4.66 -14.05
CA PRO A 167 17.68 5.47 -13.07
C PRO A 167 18.67 6.03 -12.03
N PRO A 168 18.36 7.17 -11.40
CA PRO A 168 19.17 7.69 -10.31
C PRO A 168 19.26 6.66 -9.17
N SER A 169 20.41 6.65 -8.47
CA SER A 169 20.55 5.82 -7.27
C SER A 169 19.70 6.40 -6.15
N PRO A 170 18.99 5.57 -5.37
CA PRO A 170 18.17 6.05 -4.27
C PRO A 170 19.04 6.71 -3.19
N ASP A 171 18.58 7.82 -2.64
CA ASP A 171 19.20 8.41 -1.45
C ASP A 171 19.03 7.47 -0.24
N ARG A 172 20.12 7.25 0.49
CA ARG A 172 20.20 6.38 1.68
C ARG A 172 20.71 7.14 2.90
N SER A 173 20.54 8.46 2.93
CA SER A 173 21.03 9.34 3.98
C SER A 173 20.29 9.19 5.32
N SER A 174 19.01 8.79 5.32
CA SER A 174 18.19 8.59 6.53
C SER A 174 18.28 7.17 7.10
N LEU A 175 18.16 7.05 8.43
CA LEU A 175 18.04 5.75 9.12
C LEU A 175 16.77 5.00 8.70
N LEU A 176 15.63 5.71 8.68
CA LEU A 176 14.33 5.19 8.28
C LEU A 176 14.07 5.52 6.81
N ARG A 177 13.32 4.66 6.12
CA ARG A 177 12.87 4.90 4.75
C ARG A 177 11.43 4.42 4.59
N PHE A 178 10.51 5.37 4.43
CA PHE A 178 9.07 5.11 4.36
C PHE A 178 8.59 4.17 5.48
N PRO A 179 8.78 4.52 6.77
CA PRO A 179 8.28 3.72 7.87
C PRO A 179 6.75 3.66 7.80
N ALA A 180 6.16 2.47 7.86
CA ALA A 180 4.74 2.32 7.53
C ALA A 180 3.82 2.01 8.72
N LYS A 181 4.24 1.19 9.69
CA LYS A 181 3.43 0.85 10.87
C LYS A 181 4.31 0.79 12.11
N ILE A 182 3.68 1.00 13.26
CA ILE A 182 4.36 1.05 14.56
C ILE A 182 3.53 0.35 15.62
N ASP A 183 4.21 -0.21 16.62
CA ASP A 183 3.57 -0.71 17.84
C ASP A 183 4.45 -0.49 19.07
N ILE A 184 3.80 -0.38 20.23
CA ILE A 184 4.45 -0.01 21.50
C ILE A 184 4.10 -1.05 22.57
N ALA A 185 5.13 -1.60 23.22
CA ALA A 185 4.98 -2.49 24.37
C ALA A 185 5.89 -2.00 25.51
N GLY A 186 5.31 -1.23 26.44
CA GLY A 186 6.06 -0.54 27.48
C GLY A 186 7.10 0.41 26.87
N LYS A 187 8.39 0.13 27.10
CA LYS A 187 9.51 0.92 26.57
C LYS A 187 10.04 0.41 25.23
N LYS A 188 9.43 -0.62 24.65
CA LYS A 188 9.81 -1.15 23.34
C LYS A 188 8.91 -0.53 22.28
N VAL A 189 9.51 -0.06 21.20
CA VAL A 189 8.79 0.41 20.01
C VAL A 189 9.27 -0.42 18.83
N LEU A 190 8.36 -1.07 18.13
CA LEU A 190 8.63 -1.83 16.92
C LEU A 190 8.10 -1.05 15.72
N VAL A 191 8.96 -0.82 14.73
CA VAL A 191 8.65 -0.04 13.53
C VAL A 191 8.89 -0.91 12.30
N SER A 192 7.92 -0.93 11.38
CA SER A 192 8.16 -1.47 10.04
C SER A 192 8.84 -0.40 9.18
N ASP A 193 10.13 -0.59 8.90
CA ASP A 193 10.94 0.28 8.04
C ASP A 193 10.81 -0.19 6.60
N SER A 194 9.61 0.00 6.03
CA SER A 194 9.12 -0.74 4.86
C SER A 194 9.96 -0.48 3.61
N GLY A 195 10.36 0.77 3.37
CA GLY A 195 11.21 1.15 2.24
C GLY A 195 12.66 0.68 2.34
N ASN A 196 13.04 0.09 3.49
CA ASN A 196 14.28 -0.66 3.68
C ASN A 196 14.02 -2.17 3.90
N HIS A 197 12.80 -2.66 3.74
CA HIS A 197 12.41 -4.07 3.87
C HIS A 197 12.93 -4.76 5.16
N ARG A 198 12.78 -4.10 6.30
CA ARG A 198 13.25 -4.56 7.61
C ARG A 198 12.38 -4.00 8.74
N LEU A 199 12.65 -4.42 9.98
CA LEU A 199 12.04 -3.85 11.19
C LEU A 199 13.12 -3.23 12.07
N LEU A 200 12.75 -2.18 12.80
CA LEU A 200 13.58 -1.60 13.85
C LEU A 200 12.91 -1.79 15.21
N LEU A 201 13.67 -2.34 16.17
CA LEU A 201 13.29 -2.32 17.58
C LEU A 201 14.01 -1.16 18.26
N LEU A 202 13.24 -0.23 18.83
CA LEU A 202 13.73 0.93 19.55
C LEU A 202 13.43 0.78 21.04
N ALA A 203 14.31 1.34 21.88
CA ALA A 203 13.98 1.64 23.26
C ALA A 203 13.54 3.08 23.36
N TRP A 204 12.36 3.30 23.92
CA TRP A 204 11.71 4.59 24.01
C TRP A 204 11.67 5.09 25.46
N GLU A 205 11.95 6.38 25.64
CA GLU A 205 12.00 7.03 26.95
C GLU A 205 10.67 7.72 27.27
N GLU A 206 9.87 7.13 28.16
CA GLU A 206 8.54 7.67 28.49
C GLU A 206 8.54 9.11 29.02
N HIS A 207 9.62 9.56 29.68
CA HIS A 207 9.73 10.92 30.23
C HIS A 207 10.34 11.92 29.24
N SER A 208 10.81 11.44 28.09
CA SER A 208 11.37 12.22 26.98
C SER A 208 10.82 11.62 25.68
N PRO A 209 9.51 11.73 25.41
CA PRO A 209 8.85 11.02 24.32
C PRO A 209 9.41 11.36 22.92
N GLU A 210 10.15 12.46 22.81
CA GLU A 210 10.93 12.86 21.63
C GLU A 210 12.27 12.11 21.45
N LYS A 211 12.62 11.16 22.32
CA LYS A 211 13.88 10.41 22.25
C LYS A 211 13.67 8.91 22.22
N ALA A 212 14.38 8.25 21.32
CA ALA A 212 14.49 6.80 21.27
C ALA A 212 15.93 6.37 20.95
N ALA A 213 16.28 5.14 21.30
CA ALA A 213 17.55 4.53 20.95
C ALA A 213 17.32 3.26 20.13
N LEU A 214 18.03 3.11 19.01
CA LEU A 214 18.01 1.88 18.23
C LEU A 214 18.57 0.72 19.08
N ARG A 215 17.87 -0.40 19.12
CA ARG A 215 18.30 -1.61 19.84
C ARG A 215 18.64 -2.74 18.90
N GLU A 216 17.77 -3.01 17.94
CA GLU A 216 17.96 -4.09 16.99
C GLU A 216 17.48 -3.67 15.60
N VAL A 217 18.21 -4.14 14.59
CA VAL A 217 17.76 -4.17 13.20
C VAL A 217 17.41 -5.62 12.89
N ILE A 218 16.18 -5.84 12.42
CA ILE A 218 15.65 -7.18 12.16
C ILE A 218 15.34 -7.29 10.67
N GLY A 219 16.12 -8.13 9.99
CA GLY A 219 16.08 -8.33 8.55
C GLY A 219 17.28 -7.72 7.84
N GLN A 220 17.71 -8.35 6.74
CA GLN A 220 18.87 -7.93 5.93
C GLN A 220 18.69 -6.58 5.20
N GLY A 221 17.46 -6.11 5.10
CA GLY A 221 17.09 -4.93 4.33
C GLY A 221 17.16 -5.12 2.81
N ILE A 222 17.00 -6.37 2.34
CA ILE A 222 16.87 -6.75 0.95
C ILE A 222 15.52 -7.47 0.80
N PRO A 223 14.70 -7.16 -0.24
CA PRO A 223 13.45 -7.86 -0.49
C PRO A 223 13.62 -9.38 -0.58
N GLY A 224 12.90 -10.11 0.25
CA GLY A 224 12.89 -11.58 0.23
C GLY A 224 12.03 -12.14 1.35
N SER A 225 11.85 -13.46 1.39
CA SER A 225 10.96 -14.15 2.34
C SER A 225 11.69 -15.14 3.25
N ALA A 226 13.03 -15.11 3.27
CA ALA A 226 13.81 -16.03 4.10
C ALA A 226 13.47 -15.88 5.59
N ASP A 227 13.23 -17.01 6.25
CA ASP A 227 13.22 -17.13 7.71
C ASP A 227 14.68 -17.23 8.24
N GLY A 228 14.87 -17.12 9.54
CA GLY A 228 16.20 -17.30 10.16
C GLY A 228 16.46 -16.37 11.34
N SER A 229 17.73 -16.18 11.68
CA SER A 229 18.14 -15.17 12.66
C SER A 229 17.85 -13.75 12.15
N PHE A 230 17.90 -12.75 13.03
CA PHE A 230 17.63 -11.34 12.66
C PHE A 230 18.50 -10.83 11.50
N ASP A 231 19.74 -11.29 11.34
CA ASP A 231 20.66 -10.94 10.25
C ASP A 231 20.51 -11.81 8.98
N GLN A 232 19.69 -12.85 9.03
CA GLN A 232 19.42 -13.75 7.90
C GLN A 232 18.02 -13.56 7.33
N ALA A 233 17.07 -13.22 8.19
CA ALA A 233 15.69 -13.02 7.81
C ALA A 233 15.56 -11.93 6.73
N GLN A 234 14.59 -12.11 5.85
CA GLN A 234 14.25 -11.14 4.82
C GLN A 234 12.75 -10.87 4.87
N PHE A 235 12.40 -9.61 4.63
CA PHE A 235 11.03 -9.13 4.47
C PHE A 235 10.88 -8.49 3.09
N ARG A 236 9.64 -8.21 2.69
CA ARG A 236 9.33 -7.42 1.50
C ARG A 236 8.16 -6.51 1.84
N ASP A 237 8.50 -5.23 1.97
CA ASP A 237 7.56 -4.14 2.28
C ASP A 237 6.67 -4.43 3.50
N PRO A 238 7.26 -4.81 4.66
CA PRO A 238 6.47 -5.16 5.84
C PRO A 238 5.62 -3.97 6.29
N GLN A 239 4.36 -4.21 6.66
CA GLN A 239 3.41 -3.22 7.15
C GLN A 239 3.09 -3.51 8.63
N GLY A 240 1.86 -3.91 8.96
CA GLY A 240 1.37 -4.09 10.32
C GLY A 240 2.32 -4.86 11.22
N VAL A 241 2.69 -4.26 12.34
CA VAL A 241 3.47 -4.91 13.40
C VAL A 241 2.68 -4.85 14.69
N ARG A 242 2.62 -5.94 15.46
CA ARG A 242 2.01 -5.97 16.79
C ARG A 242 2.77 -6.88 17.74
N PHE A 243 3.05 -6.39 18.95
CA PHE A 243 3.48 -7.26 20.04
C PHE A 243 2.35 -8.19 20.46
N CYS A 244 2.69 -9.41 20.86
CA CYS A 244 1.71 -10.32 21.46
C CYS A 244 1.34 -9.80 22.87
N PRO A 245 0.04 -9.65 23.21
CA PRO A 245 -0.39 -9.10 24.49
C PRO A 245 0.17 -9.86 25.71
N ASP A 246 0.25 -11.19 25.61
CA ASP A 246 0.68 -12.08 26.70
C ASP A 246 2.17 -12.47 26.62
N ASP A 247 2.87 -12.03 25.57
CA ASP A 247 4.30 -12.29 25.39
C ASP A 247 5.00 -11.08 24.75
N PRO A 248 5.55 -10.16 25.57
CA PRO A 248 6.22 -8.98 25.05
C PRO A 248 7.54 -9.30 24.32
N ASP A 249 7.98 -10.56 24.32
CA ASP A 249 9.13 -11.03 23.56
C ASP A 249 8.76 -11.74 22.26
N THR A 250 7.49 -11.65 21.86
CA THR A 250 7.01 -12.05 20.54
C THR A 250 6.25 -10.90 19.88
N ALA A 251 6.46 -10.73 18.57
CA ALA A 251 5.63 -9.86 17.74
C ALA A 251 5.22 -10.58 16.45
N ILE A 252 4.08 -10.19 15.89
CA ILE A 252 3.60 -10.61 14.57
C ILE A 252 3.75 -9.46 13.59
N VAL A 253 4.02 -9.81 12.34
CA VAL A 253 4.30 -8.88 11.24
C VAL A 253 3.47 -9.30 10.03
N ALA A 254 2.73 -8.36 9.47
CA ALA A 254 2.18 -8.43 8.13
C ALA A 254 3.29 -8.10 7.12
N ASP A 255 3.88 -9.12 6.52
CA ASP A 255 4.94 -9.00 5.52
C ASP A 255 4.30 -8.90 4.13
N THR A 256 3.75 -7.72 3.87
CA THR A 256 2.73 -7.46 2.85
C THR A 256 3.15 -7.85 1.45
N GLY A 257 4.35 -7.45 1.03
CA GLY A 257 4.86 -7.72 -0.31
C GLY A 257 5.22 -9.19 -0.53
N ASN A 258 5.42 -9.97 0.54
CA ASN A 258 5.56 -11.42 0.44
C ASN A 258 4.21 -12.15 0.58
N HIS A 259 3.13 -11.46 0.93
CA HIS A 259 1.85 -12.07 1.28
C HIS A 259 1.96 -13.11 2.40
N LEU A 260 2.72 -12.77 3.44
CA LEU A 260 2.99 -13.64 4.60
C LEU A 260 2.61 -12.95 5.92
N LEU A 261 2.32 -13.76 6.93
CA LEU A 261 2.40 -13.35 8.34
C LEU A 261 3.66 -13.97 8.94
N ARG A 262 4.48 -13.15 9.58
CA ARG A 262 5.76 -13.54 10.18
C ARG A 262 5.71 -13.34 11.69
N ARG A 263 6.35 -14.24 12.43
CA ARG A 263 6.56 -14.13 13.88
C ARG A 263 8.01 -13.75 14.15
N VAL A 264 8.21 -12.73 14.95
CA VAL A 264 9.51 -12.28 15.46
C VAL A 264 9.60 -12.73 16.92
N ASP A 265 10.61 -13.55 17.24
CA ASP A 265 10.93 -13.98 18.59
C ASP A 265 12.19 -13.24 19.06
N PHE A 266 12.04 -12.33 20.02
CA PHE A 266 13.13 -11.50 20.54
C PHE A 266 14.07 -12.26 21.48
N ARG A 267 13.62 -13.35 22.12
CA ARG A 267 14.47 -14.19 22.98
C ARG A 267 15.40 -15.06 22.15
N ARG A 268 14.86 -15.68 21.10
CA ARG A 268 15.60 -16.54 20.17
C ARG A 268 16.30 -15.75 19.07
N ARG A 269 15.96 -14.46 18.91
CA ARG A 269 16.46 -13.56 17.86
C ARG A 269 16.23 -14.14 16.47
N SER A 270 15.01 -14.62 16.24
CA SER A 270 14.63 -15.33 15.01
C SER A 270 13.30 -14.85 14.45
N VAL A 271 13.16 -14.96 13.12
CA VAL A 271 11.92 -14.73 12.39
C VAL A 271 11.47 -16.05 11.75
N THR A 272 10.19 -16.37 11.88
CA THR A 272 9.57 -17.56 11.28
C THR A 272 8.25 -17.20 10.59
N THR A 273 7.96 -17.83 9.46
CA THR A 273 6.66 -17.72 8.79
C THR A 273 5.60 -18.50 9.56
N ILE A 274 4.42 -17.90 9.77
CA ILE A 274 3.30 -18.52 10.51
C ILE A 274 2.01 -18.63 9.69
N ALA A 275 1.87 -17.86 8.62
CA ALA A 275 0.78 -17.99 7.66
C ALA A 275 1.18 -17.44 6.29
N GLY A 276 0.53 -17.93 5.24
CA GLY A 276 0.83 -17.53 3.86
C GLY A 276 1.77 -18.49 3.15
N THR A 277 1.67 -18.53 1.81
CA THR A 277 2.50 -19.37 0.94
C THR A 277 3.61 -18.61 0.22
N GLY A 278 3.65 -17.28 0.30
CA GLY A 278 4.59 -16.44 -0.44
C GLY A 278 4.12 -16.05 -1.84
N VAL A 279 2.89 -16.42 -2.21
CA VAL A 279 2.30 -16.16 -3.53
C VAL A 279 1.05 -15.31 -3.35
N GLN A 280 0.81 -14.36 -4.26
CA GLN A 280 -0.41 -13.55 -4.28
C GLN A 280 -1.64 -14.42 -4.52
N GLY A 281 -2.57 -14.42 -3.57
CA GLY A 281 -3.80 -15.20 -3.63
C GLY A 281 -5.02 -14.43 -4.11
N TRP A 282 -6.15 -15.12 -4.05
CA TRP A 282 -7.49 -14.52 -4.14
C TRP A 282 -8.13 -14.46 -2.75
N ALA A 283 -9.36 -13.97 -2.67
CA ALA A 283 -10.17 -13.99 -1.47
C ALA A 283 -10.31 -15.39 -0.86
N ILE A 284 -10.36 -15.44 0.48
CA ILE A 284 -10.55 -16.67 1.26
C ILE A 284 -12.03 -16.79 1.60
N PHE A 285 -12.68 -17.85 1.10
CA PHE A 285 -14.14 -18.05 1.31
C PHE A 285 -14.49 -19.09 2.37
N GLU A 286 -13.54 -19.97 2.69
CA GLU A 286 -13.70 -21.08 3.61
C GLU A 286 -12.53 -21.13 4.60
N PRO A 287 -12.69 -21.75 5.77
CA PRO A 287 -11.59 -21.99 6.69
C PRO A 287 -10.44 -22.75 6.02
N VAL A 288 -9.21 -22.35 6.33
CA VAL A 288 -8.00 -22.93 5.71
C VAL A 288 -6.84 -22.96 6.71
N SER A 289 -5.99 -23.98 6.61
CA SER A 289 -4.75 -24.03 7.40
C SER A 289 -3.87 -22.81 7.08
N ALA A 290 -3.32 -22.17 8.13
CA ALA A 290 -2.54 -20.94 8.03
C ALA A 290 -1.38 -21.04 7.02
N MET A 291 -0.66 -22.16 7.00
CA MET A 291 0.48 -22.38 6.09
C MET A 291 0.08 -22.76 4.66
N SER A 292 -1.18 -23.14 4.44
CA SER A 292 -1.72 -23.42 3.10
C SER A 292 -2.50 -22.25 2.52
N ALA A 293 -2.81 -21.24 3.34
CA ALA A 293 -3.54 -20.06 2.91
C ALA A 293 -2.72 -19.24 1.93
N VAL A 294 -3.26 -18.99 0.74
CA VAL A 294 -2.66 -18.06 -0.22
C VAL A 294 -3.18 -16.67 0.10
N LEU A 295 -2.45 -15.94 0.96
CA LEU A 295 -2.85 -14.60 1.37
C LEU A 295 -2.65 -13.62 0.21
N ASN A 296 -3.29 -12.45 0.32
CA ASN A 296 -3.08 -11.37 -0.62
C ASN A 296 -2.99 -10.05 0.16
N SER A 297 -1.76 -9.56 0.24
CA SER A 297 -1.37 -8.28 0.84
C SER A 297 -1.99 -8.02 2.23
N PRO A 298 -1.63 -8.81 3.27
CA PRO A 298 -1.96 -8.48 4.65
C PRO A 298 -1.34 -7.13 5.00
N TRP A 299 -2.13 -6.19 5.49
CA TRP A 299 -1.70 -4.80 5.68
C TRP A 299 -1.60 -4.39 7.14
N ASP A 300 -2.56 -4.78 7.96
CA ASP A 300 -2.52 -4.57 9.41
C ASP A 300 -3.09 -5.76 10.16
N ILE A 301 -2.70 -5.87 11.42
CA ILE A 301 -3.08 -6.98 12.31
C ILE A 301 -3.52 -6.46 13.68
N LEU A 302 -4.38 -7.22 14.35
CA LEU A 302 -4.94 -6.86 15.64
C LEU A 302 -5.24 -8.11 16.47
N PHE A 303 -4.64 -8.22 17.65
CA PHE A 303 -5.10 -9.18 18.65
C PHE A 303 -6.41 -8.69 19.25
N HIS A 304 -7.44 -9.53 19.22
CA HIS A 304 -8.74 -9.23 19.82
C HIS A 304 -8.98 -10.08 21.07
N ARG A 305 -9.88 -9.62 21.95
CA ARG A 305 -10.15 -10.28 23.25
C ARG A 305 -10.74 -11.68 23.13
N ASP A 306 -11.20 -12.07 21.94
CA ASP A 306 -11.71 -13.41 21.65
C ASP A 306 -10.58 -14.44 21.47
N GLY A 307 -9.32 -14.02 21.61
CA GLY A 307 -8.13 -14.86 21.45
C GLY A 307 -7.63 -14.97 20.01
N MET A 308 -8.27 -14.28 19.06
CA MET A 308 -7.96 -14.38 17.63
C MET A 308 -7.09 -13.21 17.18
N LEU A 309 -6.23 -13.46 16.18
CA LEU A 309 -5.51 -12.43 15.45
C LEU A 309 -6.32 -12.03 14.21
N TYR A 310 -6.91 -10.83 14.21
CA TYR A 310 -7.57 -10.28 13.04
C TYR A 310 -6.55 -9.67 12.09
N VAL A 311 -6.78 -9.82 10.78
CA VAL A 311 -5.89 -9.37 9.72
C VAL A 311 -6.70 -8.64 8.66
N ALA A 312 -6.29 -7.42 8.35
CA ALA A 312 -6.79 -6.67 7.22
C ALA A 312 -6.05 -7.13 5.96
N LEU A 313 -6.73 -7.88 5.09
CA LEU A 313 -6.22 -8.26 3.78
C LEU A 313 -6.64 -7.19 2.77
N ALA A 314 -5.72 -6.28 2.45
CA ALA A 314 -5.95 -5.16 1.57
C ALA A 314 -6.27 -5.60 0.14
N GLY A 315 -5.51 -6.58 -0.37
CA GLY A 315 -5.61 -7.07 -1.75
C GLY A 315 -6.98 -7.60 -2.14
N PRO A 316 -7.56 -8.58 -1.42
CA PRO A 316 -8.87 -9.12 -1.73
C PRO A 316 -9.99 -8.32 -1.06
N HIS A 317 -9.71 -7.19 -0.42
CA HIS A 317 -10.68 -6.36 0.30
C HIS A 317 -11.46 -7.15 1.37
N GLN A 318 -10.71 -7.82 2.27
CA GLN A 318 -11.28 -8.70 3.29
C GLN A 318 -10.66 -8.47 4.67
N ILE A 319 -11.42 -8.81 5.70
CA ILE A 319 -10.91 -9.06 7.05
C ILE A 319 -11.02 -10.56 7.30
N ILE A 320 -9.93 -11.17 7.74
CA ILE A 320 -9.87 -12.55 8.20
C ILE A 320 -9.45 -12.58 9.67
N ARG A 321 -9.58 -13.74 10.32
CA ARG A 321 -9.00 -13.98 11.64
C ARG A 321 -8.23 -15.30 11.66
N LEU A 322 -7.13 -15.32 12.39
CA LEU A 322 -6.24 -16.47 12.58
C LEU A 322 -6.33 -16.93 14.03
N ASP A 323 -6.64 -18.22 14.21
CA ASP A 323 -6.40 -18.93 15.46
C ASP A 323 -4.94 -19.40 15.48
N LEU A 324 -4.12 -18.82 16.34
CA LEU A 324 -2.69 -19.13 16.41
C LEU A 324 -2.42 -20.51 17.00
N ASP A 325 -3.30 -21.02 17.87
CA ASP A 325 -3.15 -22.33 18.51
C ASP A 325 -3.53 -23.45 17.54
N ARG A 326 -4.65 -23.27 16.83
CA ARG A 326 -5.14 -24.23 15.81
C ARG A 326 -4.43 -24.08 14.46
N GLN A 327 -3.72 -22.97 14.25
CA GLN A 327 -3.10 -22.59 12.97
C GLN A 327 -4.11 -22.61 11.82
N GLU A 328 -5.28 -22.01 12.05
CA GLU A 328 -6.41 -22.02 11.12
C GLU A 328 -6.92 -20.59 10.90
N ILE A 329 -7.10 -20.23 9.63
CA ILE A 329 -7.65 -18.95 9.20
C ILE A 329 -9.12 -19.12 8.90
N PHE A 330 -9.91 -18.13 9.34
CA PHE A 330 -11.33 -18.04 9.08
C PHE A 330 -11.66 -16.71 8.40
N PRO A 331 -12.52 -16.72 7.37
CA PRO A 331 -13.02 -15.47 6.83
C PRO A 331 -13.98 -14.80 7.82
N VAL A 332 -13.94 -13.46 7.87
CA VAL A 332 -14.76 -12.67 8.78
C VAL A 332 -15.69 -11.74 8.01
N ALA A 333 -15.16 -10.92 7.12
CA ALA A 333 -15.92 -9.93 6.36
C ALA A 333 -15.25 -9.57 5.02
N GLY A 334 -16.06 -9.18 4.03
CA GLY A 334 -15.63 -8.75 2.71
C GLY A 334 -15.97 -9.76 1.61
N SER A 335 -16.84 -9.35 0.70
CA SER A 335 -17.29 -10.12 -0.48
C SER A 335 -16.26 -10.19 -1.61
N ALA A 336 -15.07 -9.59 -1.42
CA ALA A 336 -14.03 -9.38 -2.43
C ALA A 336 -14.36 -8.37 -3.54
N ARG A 337 -15.57 -7.81 -3.54
CA ARG A 337 -15.90 -6.65 -4.37
C ARG A 337 -15.38 -5.38 -3.68
N GLU A 338 -14.64 -4.57 -4.43
CA GLU A 338 -14.21 -3.23 -4.02
C GLU A 338 -15.40 -2.26 -4.06
N ASP A 339 -15.99 -1.95 -2.90
CA ASP A 339 -17.09 -0.98 -2.77
C ASP A 339 -17.30 -0.60 -1.29
N LEU A 340 -18.23 0.32 -1.01
CA LEU A 340 -18.70 0.65 0.33
C LEU A 340 -20.11 0.08 0.56
N VAL A 341 -20.18 -1.18 1.00
CA VAL A 341 -21.47 -1.84 1.32
C VAL A 341 -21.42 -2.38 2.74
N ASP A 342 -22.36 -1.95 3.57
CA ASP A 342 -22.59 -2.47 4.93
C ASP A 342 -23.44 -3.75 4.88
N GLY A 343 -23.40 -4.56 5.96
CA GLY A 343 -24.17 -5.80 6.03
C GLY A 343 -23.53 -6.85 6.91
N THR A 344 -23.92 -8.11 6.70
CA THR A 344 -23.19 -9.26 7.26
C THR A 344 -21.83 -9.43 6.59
N GLY A 345 -20.94 -10.21 7.19
CA GLY A 345 -19.57 -10.37 6.69
C GLY A 345 -19.48 -10.79 5.22
N ASP A 346 -20.34 -11.70 4.78
CA ASP A 346 -20.40 -12.21 3.40
C ASP A 346 -21.03 -11.21 2.40
N GLN A 347 -21.85 -10.28 2.90
CA GLN A 347 -22.54 -9.28 2.08
C GLN A 347 -21.75 -7.97 1.96
N ALA A 348 -21.02 -7.61 3.02
CA ALA A 348 -20.28 -6.37 3.06
C ALA A 348 -19.22 -6.34 1.95
N SER A 349 -19.12 -5.21 1.25
CA SER A 349 -18.01 -4.90 0.36
C SER A 349 -17.09 -3.96 1.10
N LEU A 350 -15.81 -4.29 1.12
CA LEU A 350 -14.74 -3.44 1.66
C LEU A 350 -13.92 -2.90 0.50
N ALA A 351 -13.01 -1.98 0.77
CA ALA A 351 -12.14 -1.38 -0.24
C ALA A 351 -10.78 -1.06 0.38
N GLN A 352 -9.89 -2.05 0.31
CA GLN A 352 -8.51 -1.99 0.80
C GLN A 352 -8.42 -1.64 2.30
N PRO A 353 -8.91 -2.51 3.21
CA PRO A 353 -8.76 -2.27 4.64
C PRO A 353 -7.27 -2.24 5.02
N SER A 354 -6.82 -1.19 5.73
CA SER A 354 -5.38 -0.94 5.95
C SER A 354 -4.96 -0.64 7.40
N GLY A 355 -5.91 -0.50 8.31
CA GLY A 355 -5.62 -0.25 9.73
C GLY A 355 -6.72 -0.81 10.61
N LEU A 356 -6.34 -1.42 11.73
CA LEU A 356 -7.24 -2.06 12.69
C LEU A 356 -7.01 -1.55 14.12
N THR A 357 -8.10 -1.37 14.86
CA THR A 357 -8.07 -1.12 16.31
C THR A 357 -9.33 -1.67 16.98
N SER A 358 -9.43 -1.63 18.31
CA SER A 358 -10.54 -2.23 19.06
C SER A 358 -10.80 -1.51 20.38
N ASP A 359 -12.07 -1.37 20.74
CA ASP A 359 -12.50 -0.93 22.08
C ASP A 359 -12.59 -2.08 23.10
N GLY A 360 -12.09 -3.24 22.70
CA GLY A 360 -12.20 -4.50 23.43
C GLY A 360 -13.43 -5.30 23.05
N ASN A 361 -14.48 -4.73 22.46
CA ASN A 361 -15.68 -5.47 22.05
C ASN A 361 -15.89 -5.44 20.54
N ARG A 362 -15.75 -4.25 19.94
CA ARG A 362 -15.87 -3.98 18.51
C ARG A 362 -14.48 -3.79 17.93
N ILE A 363 -14.35 -4.11 16.66
CA ILE A 363 -13.14 -3.81 15.88
C ILE A 363 -13.48 -2.62 14.98
N TYR A 364 -12.62 -1.62 14.96
CA TYR A 364 -12.72 -0.49 14.04
C TYR A 364 -11.62 -0.59 13.02
N PHE A 365 -11.93 -0.18 11.80
CA PHE A 365 -10.96 -0.21 10.73
C PHE A 365 -11.13 0.98 9.79
N VAL A 366 -10.02 1.33 9.15
CA VAL A 366 -10.01 2.25 8.02
C VAL A 366 -10.06 1.44 6.73
N ASP A 367 -10.95 1.84 5.84
CA ASP A 367 -11.18 1.25 4.53
C ASP A 367 -10.73 2.27 3.47
N SER A 368 -9.47 2.14 3.06
CA SER A 368 -8.68 3.25 2.51
C SER A 368 -9.23 3.78 1.20
N GLU A 369 -9.60 2.88 0.27
CA GLU A 369 -10.05 3.26 -1.07
C GLU A 369 -11.43 3.91 -1.09
N THR A 370 -12.24 3.73 -0.03
CA THR A 370 -13.52 4.43 0.19
C THR A 370 -13.39 5.64 1.12
N SER A 371 -12.17 5.93 1.59
CA SER A 371 -11.88 6.99 2.54
C SER A 371 -12.79 6.95 3.77
N SER A 372 -12.98 5.75 4.31
CA SER A 372 -13.99 5.50 5.34
C SER A 372 -13.41 4.93 6.63
N VAL A 373 -14.14 5.15 7.72
CA VAL A 373 -13.94 4.49 9.01
C VAL A 373 -15.18 3.66 9.29
N ARG A 374 -14.96 2.39 9.59
CA ARG A 374 -16.01 1.38 9.69
C ARG A 374 -15.84 0.58 10.97
N VAL A 375 -16.94 0.01 11.44
CA VAL A 375 -16.97 -0.85 12.62
C VAL A 375 -17.41 -2.25 12.24
N LEU A 376 -16.67 -3.22 12.75
CA LEU A 376 -16.92 -4.64 12.67
C LEU A 376 -17.36 -5.12 14.05
N HIS A 377 -18.55 -5.72 14.10
CA HIS A 377 -19.05 -6.46 15.24
C HIS A 377 -18.72 -7.94 15.03
N PRO A 378 -17.79 -8.53 15.81
CA PRO A 378 -17.39 -9.92 15.62
C PRO A 378 -18.58 -10.88 15.79
N GLY A 379 -18.68 -11.85 14.88
CA GLY A 379 -19.68 -12.92 14.93
C GLY A 379 -19.12 -14.21 15.56
N PRO A 380 -20.00 -15.11 16.05
CA PRO A 380 -19.57 -16.36 16.67
C PRO A 380 -19.00 -17.38 15.67
N SER A 381 -19.26 -17.21 14.37
CA SER A 381 -18.78 -18.11 13.31
C SER A 381 -18.44 -17.32 12.03
N PRO A 382 -17.78 -17.93 11.03
CA PRO A 382 -17.41 -17.26 9.78
C PRO A 382 -18.59 -16.55 9.14
N TRP A 383 -18.34 -15.37 8.57
CA TRP A 383 -19.32 -14.53 7.88
C TRP A 383 -20.48 -13.97 8.72
N GLN A 384 -20.64 -14.38 9.98
CA GLN A 384 -21.69 -13.85 10.88
C GLN A 384 -21.28 -12.54 11.57
N SER A 385 -20.18 -11.92 11.16
CA SER A 385 -19.85 -10.56 11.60
C SER A 385 -20.82 -9.55 10.97
N ARG A 386 -20.88 -8.34 11.52
CA ARG A 386 -21.68 -7.25 10.97
C ARG A 386 -20.84 -6.00 10.81
N ILE A 387 -20.93 -5.37 9.65
CA ILE A 387 -20.19 -4.16 9.28
C ILE A 387 -21.14 -2.97 9.23
N GLU A 388 -20.74 -1.86 9.83
CA GLU A 388 -21.38 -0.55 9.67
C GLU A 388 -20.35 0.52 9.31
N THR A 389 -20.74 1.47 8.47
CA THR A 389 -19.92 2.64 8.14
C THR A 389 -20.19 3.77 9.13
N LEU A 390 -19.13 4.28 9.76
CA LEU A 390 -19.21 5.45 10.64
C LEU A 390 -19.04 6.75 9.84
N VAL A 391 -17.99 6.81 9.02
CA VAL A 391 -17.61 7.97 8.18
C VAL A 391 -17.19 7.45 6.82
N GLY A 392 -17.48 8.20 5.74
CA GLY A 392 -17.18 7.82 4.36
C GLY A 392 -18.44 7.55 3.55
N ARG A 393 -18.36 7.71 2.22
CA ARG A 393 -19.54 7.65 1.34
C ARG A 393 -19.36 6.89 0.03
N GLY A 394 -18.13 6.56 -0.35
CA GLY A 394 -17.87 5.74 -1.55
C GLY A 394 -16.45 5.93 -2.07
N LEU A 395 -16.11 5.20 -3.14
CA LEU A 395 -14.76 5.15 -3.73
C LEU A 395 -14.22 6.49 -4.24
N PHE A 396 -15.11 7.45 -4.55
CA PHE A 396 -14.75 8.77 -5.09
C PHE A 396 -15.33 9.92 -4.26
N GLU A 397 -15.85 9.64 -3.06
CA GLU A 397 -16.42 10.64 -2.14
C GLU A 397 -15.45 10.96 -0.99
N PHE A 398 -14.25 11.42 -1.34
CA PHE A 398 -13.20 11.81 -0.41
C PHE A 398 -13.11 13.33 -0.25
N GLY A 399 -12.23 13.79 0.65
CA GLY A 399 -11.94 15.20 0.85
C GLY A 399 -11.35 15.48 2.22
N ASN A 400 -11.33 16.76 2.61
CA ASN A 400 -10.73 17.23 3.85
C ASN A 400 -11.70 18.15 4.59
N ARG A 401 -12.63 17.56 5.35
CA ARG A 401 -13.69 18.32 6.03
C ARG A 401 -13.99 17.73 7.40
N ASP A 402 -13.94 18.57 8.43
CA ASP A 402 -14.47 18.27 9.77
C ASP A 402 -15.99 18.43 9.82
N GLY A 403 -16.64 17.87 10.84
CA GLY A 403 -18.08 17.99 11.04
C GLY A 403 -18.71 16.71 11.58
N SER A 404 -20.03 16.56 11.40
CA SER A 404 -20.69 15.31 11.77
C SER A 404 -20.16 14.14 10.94
N PHE A 405 -20.36 12.91 11.40
CA PHE A 405 -20.02 11.70 10.67
C PHE A 405 -20.56 11.67 9.22
N GLN A 406 -21.72 12.30 8.96
CA GLN A 406 -22.24 12.39 7.59
C GLN A 406 -21.49 13.41 6.73
N GLU A 407 -21.07 14.54 7.32
CA GLU A 407 -20.45 15.65 6.60
C GLU A 407 -18.94 15.52 6.45
N ALA A 408 -18.31 14.85 7.41
CA ALA A 408 -16.87 14.69 7.46
C ALA A 408 -16.36 13.97 6.22
N ARG A 409 -15.15 14.35 5.80
CA ARG A 409 -14.42 13.72 4.70
C ARG A 409 -12.98 13.46 5.11
N LEU A 410 -12.54 12.27 4.74
CA LEU A 410 -11.17 11.77 4.85
C LEU A 410 -10.63 11.52 3.44
N GLN A 411 -9.33 11.23 3.33
CA GLN A 411 -8.68 10.86 2.10
C GLN A 411 -7.64 9.77 2.37
N HIS A 412 -7.94 8.56 1.88
CA HIS A 412 -7.09 7.36 1.97
C HIS A 412 -6.47 7.12 3.36
N PRO A 413 -7.26 7.03 4.45
CA PRO A 413 -6.71 6.86 5.78
C PRO A 413 -6.08 5.47 5.95
N LEU A 414 -4.83 5.39 6.40
CA LEU A 414 -4.12 4.11 6.56
C LEU A 414 -4.05 3.63 8.02
N GLY A 415 -4.07 4.53 9.00
CA GLY A 415 -3.84 4.23 10.41
C GLY A 415 -5.05 4.55 11.30
N ILE A 416 -5.28 3.73 12.33
CA ILE A 416 -6.34 3.97 13.31
C ILE A 416 -5.97 3.46 14.69
N LEU A 417 -6.37 4.19 15.73
CA LEU A 417 -6.17 3.89 17.13
C LEU A 417 -7.41 4.23 17.94
N TRP A 418 -7.92 3.27 18.70
CA TRP A 418 -8.88 3.51 19.76
C TRP A 418 -8.14 4.01 21.01
N ASP A 419 -8.52 5.18 21.51
CA ASP A 419 -8.04 5.69 22.79
C ASP A 419 -9.13 6.49 23.51
N ASP A 420 -9.42 6.10 24.75
CA ASP A 420 -10.31 6.81 25.68
C ASP A 420 -11.64 7.29 25.07
N GLY A 421 -12.33 6.41 24.33
CA GLY A 421 -13.61 6.73 23.69
C GLY A 421 -13.49 7.35 22.29
N LEU A 422 -12.29 7.73 21.86
CA LEU A 422 -12.03 8.33 20.57
C LEU A 422 -11.34 7.37 19.61
N LEU A 423 -11.61 7.53 18.32
CA LEU A 423 -10.85 6.92 17.24
C LEU A 423 -9.92 7.98 16.64
N LEU A 424 -8.62 7.81 16.84
CA LEU A 424 -7.60 8.63 16.20
C LEU A 424 -7.22 8.01 14.87
N VAL A 425 -7.37 8.76 13.79
CA VAL A 425 -7.19 8.29 12.41
C VAL A 425 -6.05 9.06 11.76
N ALA A 426 -5.09 8.34 11.20
CA ALA A 426 -4.11 8.89 10.29
C ALA A 426 -4.79 9.06 8.92
N ASP A 427 -5.26 10.29 8.66
CA ASP A 427 -5.93 10.70 7.43
C ASP A 427 -4.84 11.06 6.41
N THR A 428 -4.25 10.01 5.86
CA THR A 428 -2.92 9.97 5.24
C THR A 428 -2.77 10.99 4.12
N TYR A 429 -3.67 11.00 3.14
CA TYR A 429 -3.57 11.92 1.99
C TYR A 429 -4.04 13.35 2.29
N ASN A 430 -4.62 13.58 3.48
CA ASN A 430 -4.83 14.93 4.01
C ASN A 430 -3.69 15.38 4.94
N HIS A 431 -2.64 14.55 5.04
CA HIS A 431 -1.44 14.74 5.86
C HIS A 431 -1.75 15.08 7.33
N ARG A 432 -2.74 14.45 7.97
CA ARG A 432 -3.19 14.86 9.31
C ARG A 432 -3.67 13.72 10.19
N ILE A 433 -3.79 14.00 11.48
CA ILE A 433 -4.48 13.12 12.44
C ILE A 433 -5.87 13.69 12.72
N ARG A 434 -6.90 12.85 12.64
CA ARG A 434 -8.29 13.19 12.96
C ARG A 434 -8.70 12.46 14.23
N ALA A 435 -9.54 13.09 15.05
CA ALA A 435 -10.26 12.45 16.14
C ALA A 435 -11.72 12.29 15.75
N LEU A 436 -12.21 11.06 15.81
CA LEU A 436 -13.61 10.71 15.64
C LEU A 436 -14.17 10.31 16.99
N ASP A 437 -15.26 10.95 17.39
CA ASP A 437 -16.00 10.62 18.60
C ASP A 437 -17.27 9.85 18.21
N PRO A 438 -17.38 8.54 18.49
CA PRO A 438 -18.57 7.76 18.17
C PRO A 438 -19.83 8.16 18.95
N ASP A 439 -19.68 8.77 20.13
CA ASP A 439 -20.81 9.15 20.99
C ASP A 439 -21.44 10.44 20.47
N SER A 440 -20.63 11.49 20.26
CA SER A 440 -21.13 12.74 19.66
C SER A 440 -21.28 12.68 18.14
N ARG A 441 -20.70 11.65 17.50
CA ARG A 441 -20.68 11.44 16.04
C ARG A 441 -20.08 12.62 15.28
N VAL A 442 -18.97 13.14 15.78
CA VAL A 442 -18.23 14.27 15.20
C VAL A 442 -16.79 13.86 14.87
N VAL A 443 -16.27 14.44 13.79
CA VAL A 443 -14.87 14.33 13.36
C VAL A 443 -14.23 15.71 13.44
N LEU A 444 -13.10 15.79 14.14
CA LEU A 444 -12.28 17.00 14.25
C LEU A 444 -10.84 16.72 13.87
N SER A 445 -10.17 17.70 13.28
CA SER A 445 -8.73 17.64 13.03
C SER A 445 -7.97 17.88 14.33
N LEU A 446 -7.13 16.93 14.74
CA LEU A 446 -6.21 17.10 15.87
C LEU A 446 -4.92 17.83 15.47
N THR A 447 -4.54 17.72 14.19
CA THR A 447 -3.39 18.43 13.63
C THR A 447 -3.82 19.25 12.42
N GLU A 448 -3.17 20.39 12.20
CA GLU A 448 -3.40 21.24 11.01
C GLU A 448 -2.70 20.71 9.73
N GLY A 449 -2.07 19.54 9.82
CA GLY A 449 -1.31 18.87 8.76
C GLY A 449 0.10 19.41 8.47
N LYS A 450 0.53 20.48 9.16
CA LYS A 450 1.93 20.93 9.12
C LYS A 450 2.83 19.92 9.83
N GLY A 451 3.92 19.53 9.18
CA GLY A 451 4.92 18.60 9.75
C GLY A 451 4.58 17.12 9.58
N LEU A 452 3.44 16.77 8.98
CA LEU A 452 3.11 15.41 8.57
C LEU A 452 3.10 15.34 7.04
N ASP A 453 3.48 14.18 6.51
CA ASP A 453 3.50 13.87 5.09
C ASP A 453 3.19 12.39 4.90
N GLU A 454 1.94 12.10 4.52
CA GLU A 454 1.38 10.75 4.40
C GLU A 454 1.59 9.90 5.67
N PRO A 455 1.11 10.36 6.85
CA PRO A 455 1.19 9.58 8.06
C PRO A 455 0.37 8.29 7.91
N SER A 456 0.95 7.15 8.25
CA SER A 456 0.38 5.83 7.94
C SER A 456 -0.08 5.03 9.17
N ASP A 457 0.33 5.43 10.37
CA ASP A 457 -0.06 4.81 11.63
C ASP A 457 0.07 5.76 12.80
N ILE A 458 -0.63 5.45 13.88
CA ILE A 458 -0.56 6.16 15.16
C ILE A 458 -0.70 5.16 16.31
N LYS A 459 0.14 5.29 17.33
CA LYS A 459 0.07 4.50 18.56
C LYS A 459 0.27 5.35 19.80
N LYS A 460 -0.47 4.99 20.85
CA LYS A 460 -0.35 5.63 22.16
C LYS A 460 0.76 4.99 22.96
N GLY A 461 1.58 5.85 23.53
CA GLY A 461 2.52 5.52 24.58
C GLY A 461 2.21 6.28 25.87
N SER A 462 3.14 6.26 26.82
CA SER A 462 2.99 6.98 28.09
C SER A 462 3.07 8.49 27.84
N GLY A 463 1.92 9.18 27.84
CA GLY A 463 1.82 10.64 27.73
C GLY A 463 1.98 11.27 26.33
N ALA A 464 2.20 10.46 25.29
CA ALA A 464 2.33 10.94 23.91
C ALA A 464 1.85 9.88 22.90
N TYR A 465 1.63 10.31 21.66
CA TYR A 465 1.40 9.41 20.52
C TYR A 465 2.61 9.41 19.59
N LEU A 466 2.99 8.23 19.10
CA LEU A 466 3.97 8.08 18.02
C LEU A 466 3.24 7.86 16.71
N ILE A 467 3.70 8.54 15.66
CA ILE A 467 3.09 8.54 14.33
C ILE A 467 4.18 8.16 13.32
N THR A 468 3.93 7.17 12.48
CA THR A 468 4.82 6.91 11.33
C THR A 468 4.57 7.94 10.25
N ASN A 469 5.53 8.84 10.04
CA ASN A 469 5.44 9.94 9.09
C ASN A 469 6.14 9.54 7.78
N THR A 470 5.45 8.71 7.01
CA THR A 470 6.03 7.85 5.96
C THR A 470 6.88 8.63 4.97
N ASN A 471 6.33 9.67 4.34
CA ASN A 471 7.00 10.44 3.29
C ASN A 471 8.04 11.43 3.82
N ALA A 472 8.11 11.61 5.14
CA ALA A 472 9.15 12.35 5.82
C ALA A 472 10.28 11.44 6.36
N HIS A 473 10.19 10.12 6.16
CA HIS A 473 11.20 9.14 6.57
C HIS A 473 11.50 9.19 8.07
N GLU A 474 10.48 9.41 8.91
CA GLU A 474 10.65 9.63 10.34
C GLU A 474 9.47 9.11 11.19
N ILE A 475 9.68 9.13 12.50
CA ILE A 475 8.61 8.96 13.49
C ILE A 475 8.34 10.34 14.08
N ALA A 476 7.11 10.81 13.93
CA ALA A 476 6.64 12.01 14.60
C ALA A 476 6.09 11.68 15.99
N VAL A 477 6.15 12.64 16.90
CA VAL A 477 5.60 12.53 18.26
C VAL A 477 4.58 13.63 18.47
N LEU A 478 3.39 13.26 18.94
CA LEU A 478 2.30 14.17 19.27
C LEU A 478 2.11 14.19 20.79
N ILE A 479 2.37 15.35 21.40
CA ILE A 479 2.32 15.54 22.86
C ILE A 479 1.15 16.44 23.18
N SER A 480 0.28 15.99 24.10
CA SER A 480 -0.82 16.83 24.60
C SER A 480 -0.30 17.79 25.65
N THR A 481 -0.45 19.09 25.43
CA THR A 481 -0.07 20.14 26.41
C THR A 481 -1.29 20.96 26.83
N SER A 482 -1.14 21.79 27.86
CA SER A 482 -2.20 22.72 28.29
C SER A 482 -2.58 23.77 27.24
N GLU A 483 -1.70 24.03 26.27
CA GLU A 483 -1.90 25.00 25.19
C GLU A 483 -2.40 24.35 23.90
N GLY A 484 -2.55 23.02 23.89
CA GLY A 484 -2.95 22.22 22.72
C GLY A 484 -1.93 21.13 22.37
N PRO A 485 -2.22 20.31 21.35
CA PRO A 485 -1.31 19.28 20.90
C PRO A 485 -0.10 19.88 20.16
N ILE A 486 1.10 19.43 20.50
CA ILE A 486 2.36 19.82 19.84
C ILE A 486 2.91 18.63 19.06
N LEU A 487 3.20 18.85 17.78
CA LEU A 487 3.86 17.88 16.93
C LEU A 487 5.37 18.13 16.91
N GLY A 488 6.14 17.09 17.18
CA GLY A 488 7.59 17.06 17.07
C GLY A 488 8.09 15.82 16.33
N LYS A 489 9.41 15.62 16.37
CA LYS A 489 10.09 14.47 15.77
C LYS A 489 10.77 13.66 16.87
N VAL A 490 10.74 12.33 16.75
CA VAL A 490 11.56 11.45 17.59
C VAL A 490 13.00 11.46 17.08
N ASP A 491 13.93 11.84 17.94
CA ASP A 491 15.36 11.69 17.72
C ASP A 491 15.78 10.26 18.06
N ILE A 492 16.32 9.53 17.08
CA ILE A 492 16.73 8.13 17.22
C ILE A 492 18.26 8.07 17.28
N SER A 493 18.81 7.85 18.47
CA SER A 493 20.24 7.60 18.62
C SER A 493 20.60 6.18 18.16
N THR A 494 21.63 6.06 17.31
CA THR A 494 22.13 4.78 16.79
C THR A 494 23.27 4.19 17.61
#